data_AF-A0A969LJG5-F1
#
_entry.id   AF-A0A969LJG5-F1
#
_cell.length_a   1.000
_cell.length_b   1.000
_cell.length_c   1.000
_cell.angle_alpha   90.00
_cell.angle_beta   90.00
_cell.angle_gamma   90.00
#
_symmetry.space_group_name_H-M   'P 1'
#
loop_
_entity.id
_entity.type
_entity.pdbx_description
1 polymer ?
#
loop_
_entity_poly.entity_id
_entity_poly.type
_entity_poly.pdbx_seq_one_letter_code
_entity_poly.pdbx_strand_id
1 'polypeptide(L)'
;MILGMFAVSQVVADALNIEDNATAIKASMRGMFISLSDYVIHGWNMLRSSLIGIWIGILPGVGATVASIVAYTTAKNLSLHPEAFGTGSEEAIVAAESANNATTGGTLVPILTLGISGGLTDSILLGALVIHNLQPGPLLYKNNPEIVNTIFATHLVAHLVMFAMMTFGIAFFARLVAVPRAFVLPMVVVFSTLGAFGLNNRAFDIWVMLGFGLLGVLLEFAKVPLAPFVVGLVLAPVAESELRSGLMASAGSFMPLIERPVACTMLVLAAALFVWPFVRTWRLWRAADSSKGRS
;
A
#
# COMPACT_ATOMS: atom_id res chain seq x y z
N MET A 1 -11.96 -11.01 0.15
CA MET A 1 -12.15 -10.52 -1.24
C MET A 1 -10.83 -10.36 -1.98
N ILE A 2 -9.92 -9.47 -1.54
CA ILE A 2 -8.59 -9.25 -2.18
C ILE A 2 -7.77 -10.54 -2.25
N LEU A 3 -7.62 -11.23 -1.11
CA LEU A 3 -6.95 -12.53 -1.03
C LEU A 3 -7.55 -13.54 -2.01
N GLY A 4 -8.88 -13.57 -2.17
CA GLY A 4 -9.54 -14.46 -3.11
C GLY A 4 -9.26 -14.09 -4.56
N MET A 5 -9.54 -12.84 -4.92
CA MET A 5 -9.39 -12.37 -6.29
C MET A 5 -7.95 -12.42 -6.78
N PHE A 6 -6.97 -12.06 -5.96
CA PHE A 6 -5.57 -12.09 -6.35
C PHE A 6 -4.97 -13.49 -6.18
N ALA A 7 -5.08 -14.12 -5.01
CA ALA A 7 -4.41 -15.41 -4.79
C ALA A 7 -5.02 -16.53 -5.63
N VAL A 8 -6.35 -16.60 -5.77
CA VAL A 8 -7.00 -17.66 -6.55
C VAL A 8 -6.84 -17.41 -8.05
N SER A 9 -6.97 -16.16 -8.53
CA SER A 9 -6.76 -15.90 -9.96
C SER A 9 -5.32 -16.17 -10.38
N GLN A 10 -4.35 -15.70 -9.58
CA GLN A 10 -2.93 -15.92 -9.86
C GLN A 10 -2.58 -17.41 -9.86
N VAL A 11 -3.12 -18.18 -8.90
CA VAL A 11 -2.93 -19.64 -8.84
C VAL A 11 -3.49 -20.32 -10.09
N VAL A 12 -4.68 -19.91 -10.55
CA VAL A 12 -5.30 -20.49 -11.75
C VAL A 12 -4.54 -20.07 -13.02
N ALA A 13 -4.14 -18.80 -13.14
CA ALA A 13 -3.37 -18.29 -14.26
C ALA A 13 -1.98 -18.94 -14.36
N ASP A 14 -1.30 -19.09 -13.24
CA ASP A 14 -0.01 -19.77 -13.17
C ASP A 14 -0.15 -21.28 -13.42
N ALA A 15 -1.27 -21.90 -13.01
CA ALA A 15 -1.57 -23.29 -13.31
C ALA A 15 -1.94 -23.54 -14.78
N LEU A 16 -2.46 -22.52 -15.49
CA LEU A 16 -2.74 -22.60 -16.92
C LEU A 16 -1.48 -22.38 -17.78
N ASN A 17 -0.47 -21.70 -17.26
CA ASN A 17 0.80 -21.41 -17.95
C ASN A 17 1.97 -22.34 -17.53
N ILE A 18 1.67 -23.61 -17.19
CA ILE A 18 2.66 -24.60 -16.70
C ILE A 18 3.75 -24.97 -17.73
N GLU A 19 3.65 -24.52 -18.99
CA GLU A 19 4.65 -24.84 -20.03
C GLU A 19 5.97 -24.05 -19.92
N ASP A 20 6.05 -22.98 -19.13
CA ASP A 20 7.34 -22.38 -18.80
C ASP A 20 7.99 -23.20 -17.68
N ASN A 21 8.85 -24.13 -18.07
CA ASN A 21 9.90 -24.65 -17.21
C ASN A 21 10.54 -23.45 -16.52
N ALA A 22 10.20 -23.23 -15.25
CA ALA A 22 10.82 -22.21 -14.42
C ALA A 22 12.31 -22.53 -14.43
N THR A 23 13.06 -21.85 -15.31
CA THR A 23 14.51 -21.86 -15.28
C THR A 23 14.85 -21.51 -13.86
N ALA A 24 15.35 -22.48 -13.11
CA ALA A 24 15.63 -22.32 -11.69
C ALA A 24 16.46 -21.04 -11.59
N ILE A 25 15.83 -19.96 -11.11
CA ILE A 25 16.52 -18.70 -10.90
C ILE A 25 17.59 -19.12 -9.89
N LYS A 26 18.85 -19.19 -10.35
CA LYS A 26 19.97 -19.46 -9.47
C LYS A 26 19.98 -18.27 -8.52
N ALA A 27 19.36 -18.45 -7.35
CA ALA A 27 19.35 -17.50 -6.27
C ALA A 27 20.82 -17.32 -5.86
N SER A 28 21.46 -16.35 -6.49
CA SER A 28 22.84 -16.00 -6.23
C SER A 28 22.81 -15.19 -4.95
N MET A 29 23.49 -15.68 -3.92
CA MET A 29 23.72 -14.95 -2.67
C MET A 29 24.69 -13.76 -2.85
N ARG A 30 25.12 -13.48 -4.09
CA ARG A 30 26.07 -12.43 -4.44
C ARG A 30 25.32 -11.10 -4.51
N GLY A 31 25.65 -10.16 -3.62
CA GLY A 31 24.99 -8.85 -3.53
C GLY A 31 23.94 -8.73 -2.41
N MET A 32 23.98 -9.61 -1.40
CA MET A 32 23.04 -9.60 -0.25
C MET A 32 23.04 -8.28 0.54
N PHE A 33 24.14 -7.53 0.48
CA PHE A 33 24.24 -6.19 1.03
C PHE A 33 24.13 -5.17 -0.10
N ILE A 34 23.21 -4.22 0.07
CA ILE A 34 23.02 -3.08 -0.83
C ILE A 34 24.35 -2.33 -0.95
N SER A 35 24.81 -2.10 -2.17
CA SER A 35 26.06 -1.38 -2.42
C SER A 35 25.87 0.09 -2.03
N LEU A 36 26.93 0.74 -1.53
CA LEU A 36 26.93 2.19 -1.29
C LEU A 36 26.57 2.98 -2.57
N SER A 37 26.84 2.42 -3.75
CA SER A 37 26.43 2.98 -5.03
C SER A 37 24.91 3.02 -5.19
N ASP A 38 24.20 1.99 -4.73
CA ASP A 38 22.75 1.86 -4.92
C ASP A 38 22.00 2.89 -4.04
N TYR A 39 22.54 3.19 -2.86
CA TYR A 39 22.03 4.27 -2.00
C TYR A 39 22.19 5.64 -2.64
N VAL A 40 23.26 5.89 -3.41
CA VAL A 40 23.45 7.16 -4.10
C VAL A 40 22.53 7.26 -5.31
N ILE A 41 22.39 6.17 -6.08
CA ILE A 41 21.55 6.12 -7.28
C ILE A 41 20.06 6.24 -6.91
N HIS A 42 19.60 5.48 -5.91
CA HIS A 42 18.19 5.46 -5.52
C HIS A 42 17.86 6.37 -4.33
N GLY A 43 18.84 7.07 -3.75
CA GLY A 43 18.66 7.88 -2.54
C GLY A 43 17.59 8.96 -2.68
N TRP A 44 17.51 9.61 -3.85
CA TRP A 44 16.46 10.59 -4.12
C TRP A 44 15.07 9.95 -4.22
N ASN A 45 14.97 8.80 -4.89
CA ASN A 45 13.71 8.05 -5.00
C ASN A 45 13.24 7.55 -3.63
N MET A 46 14.16 7.03 -2.82
CA MET A 46 13.93 6.59 -1.45
C MET A 46 13.43 7.76 -0.59
N LEU A 47 14.14 8.89 -0.57
CA LEU A 47 13.76 10.07 0.22
C LEU A 47 12.37 10.59 -0.18
N ARG A 48 12.12 10.77 -1.47
CA ARG A 48 10.82 11.21 -1.98
C ARG A 48 9.70 10.25 -1.57
N SER A 49 9.92 8.95 -1.74
CA SER A 49 8.91 7.93 -1.44
C SER A 49 8.65 7.82 0.06
N SER A 50 9.68 7.96 0.89
CA SER A 50 9.53 8.06 2.34
C SER A 50 8.77 9.30 2.77
N LEU A 51 8.99 10.46 2.12
CA LEU A 51 8.21 11.66 2.38
C LEU A 51 6.73 11.46 2.01
N ILE A 52 6.45 10.84 0.86
CA ILE A 52 5.08 10.47 0.47
C ILE A 52 4.46 9.55 1.52
N GLY A 53 5.21 8.55 2.01
CA GLY A 53 4.78 7.65 3.07
C GLY A 53 4.46 8.37 4.37
N ILE A 54 5.34 9.25 4.86
CA ILE A 54 5.09 10.04 6.08
C ILE A 54 3.86 10.92 5.92
N TRP A 55 3.75 11.64 4.81
CA TRP A 55 2.60 12.51 4.55
C TRP A 55 1.29 11.75 4.52
N ILE A 56 1.28 10.57 3.89
CA ILE A 56 0.09 9.71 3.84
C ILE A 56 -0.19 9.06 5.20
N GLY A 57 0.83 8.68 5.97
CA GLY A 57 0.66 8.12 7.31
C GLY A 57 0.09 9.10 8.32
N ILE A 58 0.40 10.40 8.18
CA ILE A 58 -0.20 11.45 9.01
C ILE A 58 -1.71 11.57 8.73
N LEU A 59 -2.15 11.24 7.51
CA LEU A 59 -3.56 11.27 7.15
C LEU A 59 -4.28 10.06 7.76
N PRO A 60 -5.17 10.26 8.74
CA PRO A 60 -5.93 9.15 9.29
C PRO A 60 -6.75 8.51 8.18
N GLY A 61 -6.74 7.17 8.16
CA GLY A 61 -7.55 6.39 7.27
C GLY A 61 -6.90 6.00 5.95
N VAL A 62 -5.77 6.60 5.55
CA VAL A 62 -5.25 6.37 4.19
C VAL A 62 -4.40 5.09 4.08
N GLY A 63 -3.85 4.58 5.18
CA GLY A 63 -3.20 3.26 5.24
C GLY A 63 -1.91 3.12 4.41
N ALA A 64 -1.08 2.12 4.77
CA ALA A 64 0.23 1.92 4.15
C ALA A 64 0.16 1.46 2.69
N THR A 65 -0.86 0.69 2.31
CA THR A 65 -1.03 0.19 0.94
C THR A 65 -1.23 1.34 -0.07
N VAL A 66 -1.98 2.37 0.31
CA VAL A 66 -2.21 3.54 -0.56
C VAL A 66 -0.92 4.33 -0.71
N ALA A 67 -0.16 4.51 0.37
CA ALA A 67 1.15 5.15 0.32
C ALA A 67 2.08 4.46 -0.68
N SER A 68 2.18 3.14 -0.62
CA SER A 68 3.00 2.35 -1.55
C SER A 68 2.54 2.50 -3.01
N ILE A 69 1.23 2.48 -3.27
CA ILE A 69 0.69 2.63 -4.63
C ILE A 69 0.95 4.03 -5.18
N VAL A 70 0.77 5.08 -4.37
CA VAL A 70 1.01 6.47 -4.77
C VAL A 70 2.50 6.69 -5.02
N ALA A 71 3.38 6.18 -4.15
CA ALA A 71 4.83 6.26 -4.35
C ALA A 71 5.28 5.48 -5.58
N TYR A 72 4.76 4.28 -5.80
CA TYR A 72 5.02 3.48 -7.00
C TYR A 72 4.61 4.22 -8.28
N THR A 73 3.40 4.78 -8.30
CA THR A 73 2.88 5.51 -9.47
C THR A 73 3.68 6.79 -9.73
N THR A 74 4.06 7.49 -8.66
CA THR A 74 4.93 8.67 -8.75
C THR A 74 6.30 8.29 -9.28
N ALA A 75 6.89 7.19 -8.81
CA ALA A 75 8.16 6.68 -9.33
C ALA A 75 8.06 6.30 -10.80
N LYS A 76 7.01 5.60 -11.20
CA LYS A 76 6.77 5.24 -12.61
C LYS A 76 6.65 6.46 -13.52
N ASN A 77 5.93 7.48 -13.09
CA ASN A 77 5.72 8.70 -13.89
C ASN A 77 6.96 9.57 -14.03
N LEU A 78 7.89 9.51 -13.08
CA LEU A 78 9.13 10.28 -13.08
C LEU A 78 10.35 9.48 -13.59
N SER A 79 10.23 8.16 -13.74
CA SER A 79 11.32 7.33 -14.22
C SER A 79 11.60 7.58 -15.70
N LEU A 80 12.88 7.47 -16.06
CA LEU A 80 13.33 7.46 -17.46
C LEU A 80 12.97 6.16 -18.17
N HIS A 81 12.66 5.09 -17.42
CA HIS A 81 12.30 3.77 -17.94
C HIS A 81 10.97 3.25 -17.35
N PRO A 82 9.81 3.88 -17.67
CA PRO A 82 8.50 3.46 -17.17
C PRO A 82 8.12 2.01 -17.54
N GLU A 83 8.68 1.50 -18.64
CA GLU A 83 8.50 0.13 -19.15
C GLU A 83 9.09 -0.96 -18.24
N ALA A 84 10.07 -0.65 -17.40
CA ALA A 84 10.62 -1.60 -16.42
C ALA A 84 9.72 -1.79 -15.19
N PHE A 85 8.70 -0.95 -15.01
CA PHE A 85 7.76 -1.04 -13.89
C PHE A 85 6.77 -2.18 -14.13
N GLY A 86 6.82 -3.19 -13.25
CA GLY A 86 5.99 -4.40 -13.33
C GLY A 86 6.80 -5.65 -13.68
N THR A 87 8.06 -5.50 -14.12
CA THR A 87 8.97 -6.61 -14.42
C THR A 87 10.02 -6.83 -13.32
N GLY A 88 9.81 -6.26 -12.13
CA GLY A 88 10.74 -6.35 -11.00
C GLY A 88 11.81 -5.25 -10.94
N SER A 89 11.55 -4.06 -11.51
CA SER A 89 12.48 -2.91 -11.40
C SER A 89 12.83 -2.55 -9.95
N GLU A 90 14.12 -2.34 -9.69
CA GLU A 90 14.65 -1.91 -8.40
C GLU A 90 14.06 -0.56 -7.97
N GLU A 91 13.89 0.40 -8.89
CA GLU A 91 13.29 1.71 -8.60
C GLU A 91 11.86 1.59 -8.06
N ALA A 92 11.11 0.61 -8.58
CA ALA A 92 9.74 0.38 -8.20
C ALA A 92 9.64 -0.24 -6.79
N ILE A 93 10.53 -1.19 -6.49
CA ILE A 93 10.61 -1.83 -5.17
C ILE A 93 11.04 -0.82 -4.12
N VAL A 94 12.10 -0.04 -4.40
CA VAL A 94 12.57 1.01 -3.48
C VAL A 94 11.47 2.02 -3.20
N ALA A 95 10.72 2.45 -4.21
CA ALA A 95 9.64 3.42 -4.01
C ALA A 95 8.51 2.87 -3.14
N ALA A 96 8.00 1.67 -3.45
CA ALA A 96 6.89 1.06 -2.73
C ALA A 96 7.26 0.71 -1.27
N GLU A 97 8.43 0.08 -1.06
CA GLU A 97 8.86 -0.35 0.27
C GLU A 97 9.28 0.81 1.17
N SER A 98 9.92 1.85 0.61
CA SER A 98 10.29 3.04 1.38
C SER A 98 9.04 3.77 1.87
N ALA A 99 8.02 3.92 1.01
CA ALA A 99 6.77 4.55 1.41
C ALA A 99 6.00 3.72 2.45
N ASN A 100 5.94 2.40 2.27
CA ASN A 100 5.32 1.48 3.23
C ASN A 100 5.92 1.63 4.63
N ASN A 101 7.25 1.52 4.72
CA ASN A 101 7.96 1.60 6.00
C ASN A 101 7.85 2.99 6.63
N ALA A 102 7.93 4.05 5.83
CA ALA A 102 7.83 5.41 6.32
C ALA A 102 6.41 5.78 6.81
N THR A 103 5.36 5.13 6.28
CA THR A 103 3.97 5.35 6.71
C THR A 103 3.79 5.00 8.18
N THR A 104 4.34 3.87 8.63
CA THR A 104 4.19 3.38 10.01
C THR A 104 4.61 4.40 11.06
N GLY A 105 5.70 5.13 10.80
CA GLY A 105 6.16 6.22 11.67
C GLY A 105 5.26 7.46 11.61
N GLY A 106 4.75 7.80 10.43
CA GLY A 106 3.84 8.93 10.23
C GLY A 106 2.52 8.76 10.99
N THR A 107 2.00 7.53 11.06
CA THR A 107 0.71 7.23 11.70
C THR A 107 0.75 7.34 13.22
N LEU A 108 1.92 7.23 13.86
CA LEU A 108 2.03 7.45 15.31
C LEU A 108 1.70 8.89 15.73
N VAL A 109 1.94 9.86 14.86
CA VAL A 109 1.69 11.28 15.15
C VAL A 109 0.20 11.54 15.47
N PRO A 110 -0.77 11.25 14.60
CA PRO A 110 -2.19 11.47 14.90
C PRO A 110 -2.71 10.57 16.04
N ILE A 111 -2.21 9.34 16.18
CA ILE A 111 -2.59 8.46 17.28
C ILE A 111 -2.22 9.09 18.62
N LEU A 112 -0.97 9.51 18.79
CA LEU A 112 -0.49 10.00 20.09
C LEU A 112 -0.96 11.43 20.39
N THR A 113 -1.09 12.28 19.36
CA THR A 113 -1.45 13.69 19.54
C THR A 113 -2.94 13.96 19.52
N LEU A 114 -3.72 13.22 18.72
CA LEU A 114 -5.16 13.44 18.55
C LEU A 114 -6.01 12.27 19.07
N GLY A 115 -5.40 11.11 19.35
CA GLY A 115 -6.14 9.92 19.77
C GLY A 115 -6.97 9.29 18.64
N ILE A 116 -6.68 9.63 17.38
CA ILE A 116 -7.41 9.17 16.21
C ILE A 116 -6.60 8.04 15.56
N SER A 117 -7.22 6.87 15.38
CA SER A 117 -6.62 5.76 14.62
C SER A 117 -6.93 5.89 13.13
N GLY A 118 -5.97 5.50 12.28
CA GLY A 118 -6.09 5.54 10.83
C GLY A 118 -6.21 4.17 10.16
N GLY A 119 -6.25 3.09 10.94
CA GLY A 119 -6.28 1.73 10.44
C GLY A 119 -6.45 0.68 11.55
N LEU A 120 -6.50 -0.59 11.16
CA LEU A 120 -6.71 -1.70 12.10
C LEU A 120 -5.56 -1.84 13.10
N THR A 121 -4.32 -1.77 12.63
CA THR A 121 -3.10 -1.86 13.46
C THR A 121 -3.02 -0.74 14.48
N ASP A 122 -3.40 0.47 14.07
CA ASP A 122 -3.39 1.67 14.90
C ASP A 122 -4.46 1.61 15.98
N SER A 123 -5.61 1.05 15.64
CA SER A 123 -6.73 0.87 16.57
C SER A 123 -6.38 -0.15 17.66
N ILE A 124 -5.61 -1.19 17.33
CA ILE A 124 -5.08 -2.13 18.31
C ILE A 124 -4.09 -1.43 19.26
N LEU A 125 -3.18 -0.60 18.73
CA LEU A 125 -2.28 0.20 19.55
C LEU A 125 -3.04 1.17 20.47
N LEU A 126 -4.03 1.89 19.92
CA LEU A 126 -4.91 2.78 20.67
C LEU A 126 -5.62 2.01 21.80
N GLY A 127 -6.17 0.83 21.49
CA GLY A 127 -6.80 -0.06 22.47
C GLY A 127 -5.84 -0.51 23.56
N ALA A 128 -4.60 -0.87 23.21
CA ALA A 128 -3.57 -1.24 24.18
C ALA A 128 -3.24 -0.07 25.13
N LEU A 129 -3.08 1.15 24.62
CA LEU A 129 -2.86 2.34 25.44
C LEU A 129 -4.01 2.56 26.42
N VAL A 130 -5.25 2.47 25.94
CA VAL A 130 -6.46 2.64 26.76
C VAL A 130 -6.55 1.54 27.84
N ILE A 131 -6.21 0.29 27.52
CA ILE A 131 -6.14 -0.82 28.50
C ILE A 131 -5.13 -0.53 29.61
N HIS A 132 -4.02 0.13 29.27
CA HIS A 132 -3.01 0.59 30.24
C HIS A 132 -3.37 1.91 30.93
N ASN A 133 -4.63 2.38 30.83
CA ASN A 133 -5.11 3.66 31.37
C ASN A 133 -4.37 4.89 30.81
N LEU A 134 -3.75 4.76 29.65
CA LEU A 134 -3.15 5.87 28.92
C LEU A 134 -4.19 6.42 27.97
N GLN A 135 -4.59 7.68 28.17
CA GLN A 135 -5.48 8.38 27.25
C GLN A 135 -4.64 9.08 26.17
N PRO A 136 -4.58 8.56 24.95
CA PRO A 136 -3.91 9.21 23.83
C PRO A 136 -4.59 10.55 23.50
N GLY A 137 -3.79 11.51 23.05
CA GLY A 137 -4.20 12.90 22.85
C GLY A 137 -3.21 13.91 23.45
N PRO A 138 -3.51 15.22 23.39
CA PRO A 138 -2.56 16.26 23.82
C PRO A 138 -2.20 16.14 25.31
N LEU A 139 -3.12 15.59 26.11
CA LEU A 139 -2.92 15.36 27.54
C LEU A 139 -1.91 14.24 27.83
N LEU A 140 -1.74 13.26 26.94
CA LEU A 140 -0.73 12.20 27.11
C LEU A 140 0.66 12.80 27.12
N TYR A 141 0.91 13.75 26.22
CA TYR A 141 2.20 14.45 26.12
C TYR A 141 2.49 15.31 27.36
N LYS A 142 1.44 15.89 27.97
CA LYS A 142 1.57 16.75 29.15
C LYS A 142 1.72 15.94 30.43
N ASN A 143 0.94 14.88 30.59
CA ASN A 143 0.85 14.12 31.84
C ASN A 143 1.87 12.97 31.89
N ASN A 144 2.24 12.40 30.74
CA ASN A 144 3.15 11.25 30.64
C ASN A 144 4.16 11.41 29.48
N PRO A 145 4.99 12.46 29.48
CA PRO A 145 5.97 12.69 28.42
C PRO A 145 6.97 11.54 28.29
N GLU A 146 7.31 10.88 29.41
CA GLU A 146 8.21 9.72 29.43
C GLU A 146 7.67 8.56 28.59
N ILE A 147 6.35 8.31 28.64
CA ILE A 147 5.72 7.22 27.89
C ILE A 147 5.75 7.53 26.39
N VAL A 148 5.42 8.78 26.01
CA VAL A 148 5.47 9.20 24.60
C VAL A 148 6.89 9.05 24.03
N ASN A 149 7.89 9.52 24.76
CA ASN A 149 9.29 9.40 24.35
C ASN A 149 9.73 7.93 24.28
N THR A 150 9.27 7.11 25.21
CA THR A 150 9.55 5.66 25.21
C THR A 150 8.93 4.98 24.00
N ILE A 151 7.69 5.33 23.63
CA ILE A 151 7.04 4.78 22.43
C ILE A 151 7.84 5.13 21.17
N PHE A 152 8.26 6.38 21.00
CA PHE A 152 9.10 6.78 19.85
C PHE A 152 10.47 6.09 19.86
N ALA A 153 11.12 5.99 21.03
CA ALA A 153 12.41 5.33 21.16
C ALA A 153 12.32 3.83 20.86
N THR A 154 11.34 3.13 21.43
CA THR A 154 11.08 1.71 21.16
C THR A 154 10.69 1.50 19.69
N HIS A 155 9.92 2.41 19.09
CA HIS A 155 9.56 2.33 17.68
C HIS A 155 10.78 2.46 16.76
N LEU A 156 11.72 3.35 17.08
CA LEU A 156 13.00 3.47 16.38
C LEU A 156 13.82 2.18 16.51
N VAL A 157 13.93 1.64 17.73
CA VAL A 157 14.64 0.37 17.97
C VAL A 157 13.97 -0.78 17.24
N ALA A 158 12.64 -0.85 17.22
CA ALA A 158 11.88 -1.87 16.49
C ALA A 158 12.18 -1.84 14.99
N HIS A 159 12.35 -0.67 14.38
CA HIS A 159 12.77 -0.55 12.98
C HIS A 159 14.20 -1.02 12.73
N LEU A 160 15.12 -0.74 13.67
CA LEU A 160 16.49 -1.27 13.58
C LEU A 160 16.51 -2.80 13.69
N VAL A 161 15.72 -3.36 14.60
CA VAL A 161 15.55 -4.82 14.75
C VAL A 161 14.90 -5.42 13.50
N MET A 162 13.84 -4.79 12.96
CA MET A 162 13.19 -5.19 11.72
C MET A 162 14.20 -5.21 10.56
N PHE A 163 15.01 -4.17 10.42
CA PHE A 163 16.04 -4.08 9.39
C PHE A 163 17.06 -5.21 9.52
N ALA A 164 17.55 -5.49 10.73
CA ALA A 164 18.45 -6.61 10.97
C ALA A 164 17.77 -7.96 10.61
N MET A 165 16.54 -8.19 11.09
CA MET A 165 15.79 -9.42 10.80
C MET A 165 15.55 -9.62 9.30
N MET A 166 15.18 -8.57 8.56
CA MET A 166 15.00 -8.64 7.10
C MET A 166 16.32 -8.91 6.38
N THR A 167 17.42 -8.27 6.80
CA THR A 167 18.74 -8.47 6.19
C THR A 167 19.23 -9.90 6.37
N PHE A 168 19.07 -10.49 7.56
CA PHE A 168 19.42 -11.91 7.77
C PHE A 168 18.41 -12.87 7.12
N GLY A 169 17.13 -12.48 7.07
CA GLY A 169 16.05 -13.27 6.51
C GLY A 169 16.04 -13.32 4.98
N ILE A 170 16.65 -12.35 4.29
CA ILE A 170 16.59 -12.26 2.82
C ILE A 170 17.13 -13.51 2.12
N ALA A 171 18.14 -14.16 2.71
CA ALA A 171 18.68 -15.42 2.21
C ALA A 171 17.64 -16.56 2.24
N PHE A 172 16.80 -16.58 3.27
CA PHE A 172 15.71 -17.54 3.40
C PHE A 172 14.58 -17.22 2.42
N PHE A 173 14.17 -15.95 2.32
CA PHE A 173 13.13 -15.51 1.39
C PHE A 173 13.53 -15.70 -0.08
N ALA A 174 14.79 -15.44 -0.43
CA ALA A 174 15.30 -15.67 -1.79
C ALA A 174 15.26 -17.16 -2.18
N ARG A 175 15.53 -18.06 -1.24
CA ARG A 175 15.39 -19.51 -1.46
C ARG A 175 13.92 -19.93 -1.59
N LEU A 176 13.01 -19.28 -0.85
CA LEU A 176 11.58 -19.54 -0.95
C LEU A 176 11.04 -19.22 -2.35
N VAL A 177 11.53 -18.15 -2.99
CA VAL A 177 11.18 -17.79 -4.37
C VAL A 177 11.68 -18.82 -5.39
N ALA A 178 12.77 -19.53 -5.09
CA ALA A 178 13.31 -20.59 -5.95
C ALA A 178 12.56 -21.94 -5.81
N VAL A 179 11.62 -22.06 -4.86
CA VAL A 179 10.81 -23.27 -4.70
C VAL A 179 9.87 -23.43 -5.91
N PRO A 180 9.74 -24.64 -6.48
CA PRO A 180 8.84 -24.86 -7.61
C PRO A 180 7.42 -24.37 -7.32
N ARG A 181 6.82 -23.66 -8.29
CA ARG A 181 5.47 -23.10 -8.17
C ARG A 181 4.42 -24.14 -7.75
N ALA A 182 4.61 -25.40 -8.14
CA ALA A 182 3.77 -26.53 -7.75
C ALA A 182 3.59 -26.71 -6.23
N PHE A 183 4.57 -26.30 -5.41
CA PHE A 183 4.46 -26.35 -3.94
C PHE A 183 4.00 -25.02 -3.34
N VAL A 184 4.38 -23.90 -3.95
CA VAL A 184 4.05 -22.56 -3.43
C VAL A 184 2.56 -22.26 -3.62
N LEU A 185 1.99 -22.58 -4.78
CA LEU A 185 0.59 -22.26 -5.10
C LEU A 185 -0.42 -22.92 -4.14
N PRO A 186 -0.33 -24.24 -3.82
CA PRO A 186 -1.22 -24.86 -2.83
C PRO A 186 -1.09 -24.26 -1.43
N MET A 187 0.15 -23.94 -1.00
CA MET A 187 0.37 -23.31 0.30
C MET A 187 -0.28 -21.93 0.38
N VAL A 188 -0.17 -21.13 -0.69
CA VAL A 188 -0.83 -19.82 -0.77
C VAL A 188 -2.35 -19.96 -0.63
N VAL A 189 -2.97 -20.95 -1.27
CA VAL A 189 -4.42 -21.20 -1.14
C VAL A 189 -4.81 -21.62 0.28
N VAL A 190 -4.01 -22.48 0.93
CA VAL A 190 -4.23 -22.91 2.31
C VAL A 190 -4.08 -21.73 3.28
N PHE A 191 -3.01 -20.95 3.16
CA PHE A 191 -2.83 -19.77 4.02
C PHE A 191 -3.86 -18.68 3.74
N SER A 192 -4.32 -18.52 2.50
CA SER A 192 -5.38 -17.56 2.15
C SER A 192 -6.73 -17.99 2.72
N THR A 193 -7.07 -19.28 2.69
CA THR A 193 -8.30 -19.80 3.32
C THR A 193 -8.22 -19.71 4.85
N LEU A 194 -7.08 -20.04 5.45
CA LEU A 194 -6.84 -19.84 6.89
C LEU A 194 -6.91 -18.37 7.29
N GLY A 195 -6.34 -17.46 6.49
CA GLY A 195 -6.40 -16.02 6.74
C GLY A 195 -7.82 -15.47 6.61
N ALA A 196 -8.57 -15.90 5.60
CA ALA A 196 -9.98 -15.53 5.44
C ALA A 196 -10.82 -16.03 6.63
N PHE A 197 -10.55 -17.24 7.11
CA PHE A 197 -11.23 -17.79 8.27
C PHE A 197 -10.81 -17.12 9.57
N GLY A 198 -9.52 -16.85 9.78
CA GLY A 198 -8.96 -16.38 11.04
C GLY A 198 -9.35 -14.97 11.46
N LEU A 199 -9.79 -14.12 10.52
CA LEU A 199 -10.18 -12.75 10.83
C LEU A 199 -11.50 -12.65 11.61
N ASN A 200 -12.52 -13.41 11.21
CA ASN A 200 -13.84 -13.38 11.86
C ASN A 200 -14.28 -14.74 12.41
N ASN A 201 -13.47 -15.78 12.24
CA ASN A 201 -13.80 -17.17 12.56
C ASN A 201 -15.10 -17.66 11.85
N ARG A 202 -15.35 -17.18 10.62
CA ARG A 202 -16.58 -17.47 9.84
C ARG A 202 -16.26 -18.23 8.58
N ALA A 203 -16.91 -19.39 8.40
CA ALA A 203 -16.81 -20.17 7.16
C ALA A 203 -17.38 -19.43 5.93
N PHE A 204 -18.30 -18.47 6.14
CA PHE A 204 -18.84 -17.62 5.08
C PHE A 204 -17.73 -16.83 4.36
N ASP A 205 -16.70 -16.38 5.08
CA ASP A 205 -15.61 -15.58 4.52
C ASP A 205 -14.77 -16.39 3.51
N ILE A 206 -14.71 -17.72 3.69
CA ILE A 206 -14.08 -18.65 2.76
C ILE A 206 -14.88 -18.72 1.45
N TRP A 207 -16.21 -18.80 1.53
CA TRP A 207 -17.08 -18.81 0.35
C TRP A 207 -17.00 -17.50 -0.43
N VAL A 208 -16.98 -16.37 0.26
CA VAL A 208 -16.76 -15.05 -0.35
C VAL A 208 -15.37 -14.98 -1.01
N MET A 209 -14.34 -15.52 -0.36
CA MET A 209 -13.00 -15.60 -0.94
C MET A 209 -13.00 -16.39 -2.25
N LEU A 210 -13.60 -17.58 -2.27
CA LEU A 210 -13.67 -18.42 -3.46
C LEU A 210 -14.50 -17.78 -4.58
N GLY A 211 -15.64 -17.18 -4.24
CA GLY A 211 -16.50 -16.48 -5.21
C GLY A 211 -15.80 -15.31 -5.89
N PHE A 212 -15.10 -14.46 -5.12
CA PHE A 212 -14.29 -13.37 -5.69
C PHE A 212 -13.03 -13.87 -6.40
N GLY A 213 -12.51 -15.05 -6.03
CA GLY A 213 -11.45 -15.74 -6.75
C GLY A 213 -11.87 -16.14 -8.16
N LEU A 214 -13.06 -16.75 -8.30
CA LEU A 214 -13.65 -17.09 -9.59
C LEU A 214 -13.89 -15.84 -10.46
N LEU A 215 -14.33 -14.75 -9.82
CA LEU A 215 -14.53 -13.47 -10.48
C LEU A 215 -13.19 -12.89 -11.00
N GLY A 216 -12.11 -13.03 -10.22
CA GLY A 216 -10.75 -12.68 -10.66
C GLY A 216 -10.29 -13.46 -11.88
N VAL A 217 -10.51 -14.79 -11.87
CA VAL A 217 -10.23 -15.66 -13.03
C VAL A 217 -10.99 -15.19 -14.27
N LEU A 218 -12.28 -14.84 -14.12
CA LEU A 218 -13.11 -14.37 -15.23
C LEU A 218 -12.62 -13.02 -15.81
N LEU A 219 -12.17 -12.09 -14.95
CA LEU A 219 -11.58 -10.83 -15.38
C LEU A 219 -10.27 -11.03 -16.15
N GLU A 220 -9.47 -12.01 -15.74
CA GLU A 220 -8.23 -12.38 -16.39
C GLU A 220 -8.48 -12.98 -17.78
N PHE A 221 -9.48 -13.87 -17.92
CA PHE A 221 -9.94 -14.35 -19.23
C PHE A 221 -10.47 -13.21 -20.12
N ALA A 222 -11.11 -12.20 -19.52
CA ALA A 222 -11.58 -11.02 -20.23
C ALA A 222 -10.48 -10.00 -20.59
N LYS A 223 -9.19 -10.29 -20.26
CA LYS A 223 -8.05 -9.38 -20.43
C LYS A 223 -8.23 -8.01 -19.77
N VAL A 224 -9.07 -7.94 -18.74
CA VAL A 224 -9.23 -6.72 -17.95
C VAL A 224 -8.04 -6.65 -17.00
N PRO A 225 -7.34 -5.50 -16.91
CA PRO A 225 -6.19 -5.38 -16.03
C PRO A 225 -6.64 -5.56 -14.58
N LEU A 226 -6.18 -6.65 -13.95
CA LEU A 226 -6.54 -7.02 -12.57
C LEU A 226 -6.00 -6.00 -11.56
N ALA A 227 -4.84 -5.41 -11.83
CA ALA A 227 -4.16 -4.48 -10.93
C ALA A 227 -5.01 -3.23 -10.58
N PRO A 228 -5.55 -2.45 -11.54
CA PRO A 228 -6.49 -1.36 -11.25
C PRO A 228 -7.74 -1.80 -10.46
N PHE A 229 -8.25 -3.00 -10.74
CA PHE A 229 -9.42 -3.53 -10.05
C PHE A 229 -9.11 -3.83 -8.58
N VAL A 230 -7.99 -4.51 -8.30
CA VAL A 230 -7.51 -4.79 -6.94
C VAL A 230 -7.25 -3.49 -6.19
N VAL A 231 -6.61 -2.52 -6.83
CA VAL A 231 -6.37 -1.18 -6.25
C VAL A 231 -7.69 -0.51 -5.87
N GLY A 232 -8.69 -0.52 -6.77
CA GLY A 232 -10.03 0.00 -6.47
C GLY A 232 -10.72 -0.75 -5.32
N LEU A 233 -10.58 -2.07 -5.26
CA LEU A 233 -11.19 -2.90 -4.23
C LEU A 233 -10.53 -2.73 -2.85
N VAL A 234 -9.25 -2.39 -2.80
CA VAL A 234 -8.54 -1.99 -1.58
C VAL A 234 -8.96 -0.59 -1.15
N LEU A 235 -9.02 0.35 -2.09
CA LEU A 235 -9.29 1.77 -1.81
C LEU A 235 -10.76 2.04 -1.45
N ALA A 236 -11.71 1.35 -2.08
CA ALA A 236 -13.14 1.57 -1.87
C ALA A 236 -13.58 1.43 -0.39
N PRO A 237 -13.29 0.32 0.33
CA PRO A 237 -13.72 0.18 1.72
C PRO A 237 -13.05 1.20 2.64
N VAL A 238 -11.80 1.55 2.35
CA VAL A 238 -11.06 2.58 3.08
C VAL A 238 -11.71 3.95 2.86
N ALA A 239 -12.00 4.32 1.61
CA ALA A 239 -12.69 5.56 1.30
C ALA A 239 -14.09 5.63 1.94
N GLU A 240 -14.82 4.51 1.97
CA GLU A 240 -16.13 4.44 2.61
C GLU A 240 -16.04 4.57 4.13
N SER A 241 -15.08 3.90 4.78
CA SER A 241 -14.90 3.98 6.24
C SER A 241 -14.58 5.40 6.67
N GLU A 242 -13.68 6.08 5.95
CA GLU A 242 -13.28 7.44 6.30
C GLU A 242 -14.36 8.46 5.98
N LEU A 243 -15.08 8.31 4.86
CA LEU A 243 -16.23 9.15 4.57
C LEU A 243 -17.30 9.00 5.66
N ARG A 244 -17.56 7.77 6.10
CA ARG A 244 -18.52 7.48 7.16
C ARG A 244 -18.07 8.08 8.49
N SER A 245 -16.81 7.88 8.89
CA SER A 245 -16.25 8.47 10.10
C SER A 245 -16.31 10.00 10.09
N GLY A 246 -15.99 10.62 8.95
CA GLY A 246 -16.12 12.07 8.76
C GLY A 246 -17.56 12.56 8.86
N LEU A 247 -18.50 11.85 8.24
CA LEU A 247 -19.94 12.18 8.31
C LEU A 247 -20.52 11.96 9.71
N MET A 248 -20.08 10.94 10.44
CA MET A 248 -20.48 10.74 11.83
C MET A 248 -19.97 11.88 12.71
N ALA A 249 -18.74 12.35 12.48
CA ALA A 249 -18.20 13.52 13.17
C ALA A 249 -18.94 14.83 12.83
N SER A 250 -19.52 14.94 11.63
CA SER A 250 -20.30 16.10 11.18
C SER A 250 -21.82 15.96 11.36
N ALA A 251 -22.29 14.96 12.12
CA ALA A 251 -23.70 14.65 12.31
C ALA A 251 -24.50 14.50 10.99
N GLY A 252 -23.87 13.96 9.95
CA GLY A 252 -24.47 13.69 8.65
C GLY A 252 -24.42 14.85 7.66
N SER A 253 -23.81 15.98 8.01
CA SER A 253 -23.69 17.14 7.12
C SER A 253 -22.42 17.08 6.26
N PHE A 254 -22.56 17.33 4.95
CA PHE A 254 -21.42 17.50 4.03
C PHE A 254 -20.81 18.91 4.08
N MET A 255 -21.45 19.83 4.79
CA MET A 255 -21.06 21.24 4.88
C MET A 255 -19.62 21.46 5.39
N PRO A 256 -19.14 20.70 6.40
CA PRO A 256 -17.77 20.86 6.90
C PRO A 256 -16.68 20.52 5.86
N LEU A 257 -17.02 19.80 4.80
CA LEU A 257 -16.10 19.50 3.70
C LEU A 257 -15.76 20.75 2.88
N ILE A 258 -16.69 21.71 2.81
CA ILE A 258 -16.55 22.99 2.09
C ILE A 258 -16.06 24.09 3.04
N GLU A 259 -16.57 24.11 4.29
CA GLU A 259 -16.25 25.15 5.27
C GLU A 259 -14.84 25.01 5.86
N ARG A 260 -14.31 23.78 5.99
CA ARG A 260 -12.96 23.58 6.51
C ARG A 260 -11.92 23.85 5.42
N PRO A 261 -10.98 24.80 5.62
CA PRO A 261 -10.02 25.19 4.59
C PRO A 261 -9.11 24.04 4.12
N VAL A 262 -8.76 23.11 5.02
CA VAL A 262 -7.95 21.92 4.68
C VAL A 262 -8.73 20.90 3.85
N ALA A 263 -10.00 20.64 4.19
CA ALA A 263 -10.84 19.73 3.41
C ALA A 263 -11.15 20.31 2.02
N CYS A 264 -11.47 21.60 1.95
CA CYS A 264 -11.74 22.30 0.70
C CYS A 264 -10.51 22.31 -0.23
N THR A 265 -9.32 22.62 0.29
CA THR A 265 -8.07 22.59 -0.50
C THR A 265 -7.75 21.18 -1.01
N MET A 266 -7.93 20.14 -0.19
CA MET A 266 -7.77 18.75 -0.63
C MET A 266 -8.78 18.35 -1.71
N LEU A 267 -10.05 18.75 -1.58
CA LEU A 267 -11.09 18.51 -2.59
C LEU A 267 -10.78 19.22 -3.91
N VAL A 268 -10.34 20.48 -3.85
CA VAL A 268 -9.96 21.25 -5.04
C VAL A 268 -8.75 20.63 -5.71
N LEU A 269 -7.73 20.21 -4.94
CA LEU A 269 -6.58 19.50 -5.48
C LEU A 269 -6.96 18.16 -6.11
N ALA A 270 -7.82 17.37 -5.46
CA ALA A 270 -8.31 16.11 -6.00
C ALA A 270 -9.10 16.33 -7.31
N ALA A 271 -9.98 17.33 -7.35
CA ALA A 271 -10.70 17.70 -8.56
C ALA A 271 -9.75 18.19 -9.66
N ALA A 272 -8.74 19.00 -9.32
CA ALA A 272 -7.73 19.46 -10.27
C ALA A 272 -6.90 18.30 -10.83
N LEU A 273 -6.44 17.38 -9.98
CA LEU A 273 -5.69 16.18 -10.37
C LEU A 273 -6.53 15.22 -11.21
N PHE A 274 -7.84 15.11 -10.94
CA PHE A 274 -8.75 14.30 -11.73
C PHE A 274 -9.00 14.93 -13.11
N VAL A 275 -9.18 16.25 -13.18
CA VAL A 275 -9.46 16.99 -14.43
C VAL A 275 -8.20 17.17 -15.29
N TRP A 276 -7.02 17.25 -14.66
CA TRP A 276 -5.73 17.44 -15.33
C TRP A 276 -5.44 16.44 -16.47
N PRO A 277 -5.57 15.11 -16.30
CA PRO A 277 -5.36 14.15 -17.38
C PRO A 277 -6.37 14.32 -18.52
N PHE A 278 -7.62 14.69 -18.23
CA PHE A 278 -8.62 14.96 -19.28
C PHE A 278 -8.27 16.21 -20.08
N VAL A 279 -7.87 17.30 -19.41
CA VAL A 279 -7.46 18.55 -20.07
C VAL A 279 -6.16 18.36 -20.87
N ARG A 280 -5.19 17.58 -20.34
CA ARG A 280 -3.96 17.24 -21.07
C ARG A 280 -4.25 16.42 -22.32
N THR A 281 -5.09 15.39 -22.20
CA THR A 281 -5.48 14.54 -23.34
C THR A 281 -6.23 15.36 -24.38
N TRP A 282 -7.14 16.24 -23.97
CA TRP A 282 -7.87 17.14 -24.86
C TRP A 282 -6.96 18.16 -25.56
N ARG A 283 -5.97 18.73 -24.87
CA ARG A 283 -4.97 19.64 -25.46
C ARG A 283 -4.06 18.94 -26.46
N LEU A 284 -3.62 17.71 -26.18
CA LEU A 284 -2.82 16.91 -27.10
C LEU A 284 -3.60 16.54 -28.37
N TRP A 285 -4.90 16.26 -28.23
CA TRP A 285 -5.79 16.00 -29.37
C TRP A 285 -5.96 17.24 -30.26
N ARG A 286 -6.16 18.43 -29.67
CA ARG A 286 -6.25 19.70 -30.42
C ARG A 286 -4.92 20.10 -31.09
N ALA A 287 -3.78 19.78 -30.47
CA ALA A 287 -2.46 20.01 -31.06
C ALA A 287 -2.19 19.07 -32.26
N ALA A 288 -2.68 17.83 -32.22
CA ALA A 288 -2.58 16.86 -33.32
C ALA A 288 -3.51 17.20 -34.51
N ASP A 289 -4.68 17.79 -34.27
CA ASP A 289 -5.56 18.27 -35.35
C ASP A 289 -5.01 19.52 -36.06
N SER A 290 -4.28 20.37 -35.32
CA SER A 290 -3.69 21.59 -35.89
C SER A 290 -2.48 21.34 -36.79
N SER A 291 -1.82 20.17 -36.66
CA SER A 291 -0.69 19.78 -37.53
C SER A 291 -1.12 19.06 -38.82
N LYS A 292 -2.32 18.46 -38.85
CA LYS A 292 -2.89 17.83 -40.05
C LYS A 292 -3.53 18.83 -41.04
N GLY A 293 -3.80 20.06 -40.62
CA GLY A 293 -4.34 21.12 -41.49
C GLY A 293 -3.30 21.94 -42.27
N ARG A 294 -2.02 21.55 -42.23
CA ARG A 294 -0.90 22.30 -42.84
C ARG A 294 0.00 21.47 -43.78
N SER A 295 -0.37 20.24 -44.11
CA SER A 295 0.30 19.43 -45.14
C SER A 295 -0.50 19.41 -46.44
#